data_AF-A0A813A218-F1
#
_entry.id   AF-A0A813A218-F1
#
_cell.length_a   1.000
_cell.length_b   1.000
_cell.length_c   1.000
_cell.angle_alpha   90.00
_cell.angle_beta   90.00
_cell.angle_gamma   90.00
#
_symmetry.space_group_name_H-M   'P 1'
#
loop_
_entity.id
_entity.type
_entity.pdbx_description
1 polymer ?
#
loop_
_entity_poly.entity_id
_entity_poly.type
_entity_poly.pdbx_seq_one_letter_code
_entity_poly.pdbx_strand_id
1 'polypeptide(L)'
;AHDLGRPLVGALFDLSKAFNTLPRTPVFALALKLGFPPALVRAWSGAVTRIARRFKVRGATGPPILSVTGFPEGCAMSCVAMALVDLALHWHVAKADLRHCLTSFVDDWQVREHSPERVQLAVRMVNEFVRGWDLTMDPRKTVFWATQAGHRRQLRRQGLPVESSVRNVGGHVSFNRRCTNATVQNRLEAMHELWPRLAASCAPRNQKIKALKVSAWPAALHGVSGVCLGLARFAALRSCAMQGLRLDRPGLNPMLYLGMVEFPLADPHFFAIWSTFRDLRAHAVRDTFVPLLASLLDRNGSRAPGPAGVFLER
;
A
#
# COMPACT_ATOMS: atom_id res chain seq x y z
N ALA A 1 4.04 -15.59 12.01
CA ALA A 1 5.12 -16.40 11.38
C ALA A 1 6.37 -16.42 12.25
N HIS A 2 7.07 -15.29 12.43
CA HIS A 2 8.29 -15.22 13.26
C HIS A 2 8.10 -15.71 14.70
N ASP A 3 6.97 -15.35 15.31
CA ASP A 3 6.69 -15.67 16.71
C ASP A 3 6.40 -17.16 16.93
N LEU A 4 5.74 -17.78 15.96
CA LEU A 4 5.42 -19.21 16.00
C LEU A 4 6.53 -20.08 15.41
N GLY A 5 7.67 -19.49 15.03
CA GLY A 5 8.75 -20.19 14.32
C GLY A 5 8.38 -20.73 12.94
N ARG A 6 7.16 -20.45 12.44
CA ARG A 6 6.65 -21.01 11.19
C ARG A 6 7.27 -20.29 9.99
N PRO A 7 7.88 -21.01 9.04
CA PRO A 7 8.41 -20.41 7.83
C PRO A 7 7.27 -19.78 7.03
N LEU A 8 7.57 -18.65 6.40
CA LEU A 8 6.69 -18.04 5.42
C LEU A 8 7.56 -17.50 4.29
N VAL A 9 7.12 -17.77 3.07
CA VAL A 9 7.74 -17.40 1.81
C VAL A 9 6.66 -16.78 0.95
N GLY A 10 7.00 -15.80 0.15
CA GLY A 10 6.03 -15.20 -0.75
C GLY A 10 6.63 -14.47 -1.91
N ALA A 11 5.74 -14.03 -2.77
CA ALA A 11 6.03 -13.21 -3.94
C ALA A 11 4.98 -12.08 -4.02
N LEU A 12 5.41 -10.94 -4.50
CA LEU A 12 4.58 -9.78 -4.81
C LEU A 12 4.68 -9.55 -6.31
N PHE A 13 3.56 -9.26 -6.95
CA PHE A 13 3.45 -8.99 -8.38
C PHE A 13 2.62 -7.72 -8.58
N ASP A 14 2.92 -7.02 -9.65
CA ASP A 14 2.20 -5.82 -10.07
C ASP A 14 2.02 -5.89 -11.59
N LEU A 15 0.85 -5.55 -12.08
CA LEU A 15 0.59 -5.52 -13.51
C LEU A 15 1.08 -4.22 -14.16
N SER A 16 1.79 -4.34 -15.27
CA SER A 16 2.21 -3.20 -16.06
C SER A 16 1.01 -2.52 -16.70
N LYS A 17 0.71 -1.29 -16.25
CA LYS A 17 -0.37 -0.44 -16.80
C LYS A 17 -1.71 -1.18 -16.82
N ALA A 18 -2.07 -1.81 -15.70
CA ALA A 18 -3.17 -2.77 -15.59
C ALA A 18 -4.43 -2.35 -16.35
N PHE A 19 -5.02 -1.20 -16.01
CA PHE A 19 -6.24 -0.71 -16.65
C PHE A 19 -6.07 -0.46 -18.15
N ASN A 20 -4.89 -0.09 -18.63
CA ASN A 20 -4.67 0.16 -20.05
C ASN A 20 -4.50 -1.13 -20.87
N THR A 21 -4.15 -2.25 -20.22
CA THR A 21 -3.83 -3.54 -20.87
C THR A 21 -4.89 -4.61 -20.67
N LEU A 22 -5.86 -4.41 -19.75
CA LEU A 22 -6.93 -5.36 -19.49
C LEU A 22 -7.69 -5.79 -20.77
N PRO A 23 -7.78 -7.10 -21.07
CA PRO A 23 -8.44 -7.61 -22.26
C PRO A 23 -9.97 -7.51 -22.14
N ARG A 24 -10.61 -6.75 -23.04
CA ARG A 24 -12.06 -6.49 -22.96
C ARG A 24 -12.93 -7.73 -23.18
N THR A 25 -12.59 -8.53 -24.19
CA THR A 25 -13.37 -9.71 -24.60
C THR A 25 -13.53 -10.74 -23.47
N PRO A 26 -12.46 -11.26 -22.84
CA PRO A 26 -12.62 -12.21 -21.74
C PRO A 26 -13.28 -11.58 -20.50
N VAL A 27 -13.08 -10.28 -20.24
CA VAL A 27 -13.77 -9.57 -19.15
C VAL A 27 -15.29 -9.55 -19.37
N PHE A 28 -15.76 -9.12 -20.54
CA PHE A 28 -17.20 -9.09 -20.84
C PHE A 28 -17.81 -10.48 -20.92
N ALA A 29 -17.09 -11.45 -21.48
CA ALA A 29 -17.53 -12.84 -21.50
C ALA A 29 -17.69 -13.41 -20.08
N LEU A 30 -16.74 -13.11 -19.19
CA LEU A 30 -16.81 -13.49 -17.79
C LEU A 30 -17.97 -12.81 -17.06
N ALA A 31 -18.19 -11.51 -17.28
CA ALA A 31 -19.32 -10.78 -16.70
C ALA A 31 -20.66 -11.45 -17.06
N LEU A 32 -20.86 -11.80 -18.34
CA LEU A 32 -22.06 -12.52 -18.80
C LEU A 32 -22.19 -13.90 -18.15
N LYS A 33 -21.09 -14.66 -18.05
CA LYS A 33 -21.09 -15.97 -17.37
C LYS A 33 -21.43 -15.87 -15.88
N LEU A 34 -21.08 -14.77 -15.24
CA LEU A 34 -21.42 -14.46 -13.84
C LEU A 34 -22.85 -13.93 -13.67
N GLY A 35 -23.64 -13.84 -14.74
CA GLY A 35 -25.04 -13.43 -14.68
C GLY A 35 -25.27 -11.91 -14.75
N PHE A 36 -24.29 -11.12 -15.19
CA PHE A 36 -24.52 -9.70 -15.43
C PHE A 36 -25.60 -9.52 -16.51
N PRO A 37 -26.56 -8.60 -16.35
CA PRO A 37 -27.60 -8.38 -17.34
C PRO A 37 -27.00 -8.08 -18.72
N PRO A 38 -27.41 -8.76 -19.81
CA PRO A 38 -26.86 -8.53 -21.13
C PRO A 38 -27.00 -7.07 -21.60
N ALA A 39 -28.07 -6.38 -21.19
CA ALA A 39 -28.24 -4.96 -21.47
C ALA A 39 -27.15 -4.09 -20.82
N LEU A 40 -26.76 -4.40 -19.58
CA LEU A 40 -25.66 -3.72 -18.88
C LEU A 40 -24.33 -3.95 -19.60
N VAL A 41 -24.02 -5.19 -19.97
CA VAL A 41 -22.77 -5.53 -20.67
C VAL A 41 -22.72 -4.88 -22.05
N ARG A 42 -23.84 -4.83 -22.79
CA ARG A 42 -23.93 -4.10 -24.06
C ARG A 42 -23.70 -2.60 -23.89
N ALA A 43 -24.34 -1.98 -22.89
CA ALA A 43 -24.14 -0.56 -22.61
C ALA A 43 -22.69 -0.25 -22.21
N TRP A 44 -22.11 -1.07 -21.33
CA TRP A 44 -20.74 -0.92 -20.85
C TRP A 44 -19.71 -1.11 -21.97
N SER A 45 -19.82 -2.19 -22.76
CA SER A 45 -18.94 -2.43 -23.90
C SER A 45 -19.09 -1.35 -24.98
N GLY A 46 -20.33 -0.91 -25.26
CA GLY A 46 -20.60 0.20 -26.18
C GLY A 46 -19.97 1.52 -25.74
N ALA A 47 -20.00 1.83 -24.44
CA ALA A 47 -19.34 3.01 -23.89
C ALA A 47 -17.82 2.91 -24.04
N VAL A 48 -17.21 1.81 -23.57
CA VAL A 48 -15.75 1.63 -23.53
C VAL A 48 -15.12 1.59 -24.94
N THR A 49 -15.83 1.05 -25.93
CA THR A 49 -15.36 0.98 -27.33
C THR A 49 -15.41 2.32 -28.06
N ARG A 50 -16.26 3.26 -27.62
CA ARG A 50 -16.38 4.60 -28.22
C ARG A 50 -15.48 5.65 -27.56
N ILE A 51 -14.84 5.32 -26.44
CA ILE A 51 -13.91 6.23 -25.77
C ILE A 51 -12.65 6.39 -26.61
N ALA A 52 -12.38 7.62 -27.02
CA ALA A 52 -11.16 8.01 -27.72
C ALA A 52 -10.19 8.73 -26.78
N ARG A 53 -8.90 8.42 -26.91
CA ARG A 53 -7.80 9.15 -26.27
C ARG A 53 -7.31 10.23 -27.23
N ARG A 54 -6.89 11.38 -26.70
CA ARG A 54 -6.31 12.49 -27.49
C ARG A 54 -5.08 13.02 -26.77
N PHE A 55 -4.01 13.29 -27.52
CA PHE A 55 -2.86 14.00 -26.98
C PHE A 55 -3.13 15.50 -27.00
N LYS A 56 -2.81 16.17 -25.88
CA LYS A 56 -2.84 17.63 -25.80
C LYS A 56 -1.40 18.13 -25.66
N VAL A 57 -0.91 18.84 -26.68
CA VAL A 57 0.44 19.42 -26.69
C VAL A 57 0.30 20.92 -26.87
N ARG A 58 0.79 21.70 -25.90
CA ARG A 58 0.75 23.19 -25.93
C ARG A 58 -0.64 23.77 -26.25
N GLY A 59 -1.69 23.19 -25.69
CA GLY A 59 -3.07 23.64 -25.91
C GLY A 59 -3.74 23.09 -27.18
N ALA A 60 -2.98 22.57 -28.15
CA ALA A 60 -3.51 21.89 -29.32
C ALA A 60 -3.91 20.45 -28.97
N THR A 61 -5.08 20.04 -29.44
CA THR A 61 -5.60 18.67 -29.24
C THR A 61 -5.49 17.89 -30.54
N GLY A 62 -4.79 16.76 -30.48
CA GLY A 62 -4.60 15.86 -31.62
C GLY A 62 -5.87 15.09 -32.03
N PRO A 63 -5.77 14.31 -33.12
CA PRO A 63 -6.85 13.44 -33.58
C PRO A 63 -7.21 12.37 -32.52
N PRO A 64 -8.45 11.83 -32.56
CA PRO A 64 -8.86 10.77 -31.66
C PRO A 64 -8.12 9.46 -31.96
N ILE A 65 -7.68 8.79 -30.91
CA ILE A 65 -7.06 7.47 -30.96
C ILE A 65 -7.96 6.49 -30.19
N LEU A 66 -8.53 5.53 -30.91
CA LEU A 66 -9.35 4.48 -30.32
C LEU A 66 -8.46 3.40 -29.69
N SER A 67 -9.08 2.55 -28.87
CA SER A 67 -8.42 1.38 -28.27
C SER A 67 -9.30 0.16 -28.41
N VAL A 68 -8.67 -1.00 -28.62
CA VAL A 68 -9.33 -2.32 -28.57
C VAL A 68 -9.10 -3.03 -27.23
N THR A 69 -8.14 -2.54 -26.44
CA THR A 69 -7.81 -3.06 -25.11
C THR A 69 -7.93 -1.97 -24.03
N GLY A 70 -8.03 -2.39 -22.78
CA GLY A 70 -8.04 -1.53 -21.61
C GLY A 70 -9.38 -0.86 -21.32
N PHE A 71 -9.50 -0.42 -20.07
CA PHE A 71 -10.62 0.29 -19.50
C PHE A 71 -10.16 1.67 -18.97
N PRO A 72 -11.00 2.72 -19.04
CA PRO A 72 -10.60 4.07 -18.65
C PRO A 72 -10.28 4.19 -17.16
N GLU A 73 -9.15 4.82 -16.82
CA GLU A 73 -8.84 5.19 -15.44
C GLU A 73 -9.84 6.23 -14.91
N GLY A 74 -10.23 6.11 -13.64
CA GLY A 74 -11.24 6.97 -13.02
C GLY A 74 -12.70 6.56 -13.29
N CYS A 75 -12.95 5.53 -14.10
CA CYS A 75 -14.29 4.97 -14.29
C CYS A 75 -14.57 3.84 -13.27
N ALA A 76 -15.70 3.92 -12.55
CA ALA A 76 -16.08 2.91 -11.57
C ALA A 76 -16.22 1.50 -12.16
N MET A 77 -16.72 1.39 -13.40
CA MET A 77 -16.84 0.09 -14.09
C MET A 77 -15.48 -0.50 -14.46
N SER A 78 -14.42 0.30 -14.59
CA SER A 78 -13.07 -0.23 -14.77
C SER A 78 -12.61 -1.01 -13.55
N CYS A 79 -12.95 -0.55 -12.34
CA CYS A 79 -12.68 -1.32 -11.10
C CYS A 79 -13.42 -2.67 -11.11
N VAL A 80 -14.64 -2.72 -11.66
CA VAL A 80 -15.38 -3.97 -11.86
C VAL A 80 -14.63 -4.89 -12.82
N ALA A 81 -14.10 -4.37 -13.94
CA ALA A 81 -13.28 -5.16 -14.85
C ALA A 81 -12.05 -5.77 -14.15
N MET A 82 -11.34 -4.98 -13.33
CA MET A 82 -10.19 -5.49 -12.58
C MET A 82 -10.60 -6.56 -11.56
N ALA A 83 -11.70 -6.35 -10.84
CA ALA A 83 -12.23 -7.33 -9.89
C ALA A 83 -12.63 -8.66 -10.57
N LEU A 84 -13.16 -8.60 -11.80
CA LEU A 84 -13.46 -9.79 -12.60
C LEU A 84 -12.19 -10.55 -13.00
N VAL A 85 -11.12 -9.82 -13.37
CA VAL A 85 -9.81 -10.43 -13.69
C VAL A 85 -9.21 -11.09 -12.44
N ASP A 86 -9.25 -10.41 -11.29
CA ASP A 86 -8.83 -10.98 -10.02
C ASP A 86 -9.62 -12.25 -9.69
N LEU A 87 -10.95 -12.23 -9.79
CA LEU A 87 -11.78 -13.41 -9.56
C LEU A 87 -11.39 -14.59 -10.46
N ALA A 88 -11.14 -14.32 -11.75
CA ALA A 88 -10.68 -15.34 -12.69
C ALA A 88 -9.30 -15.90 -12.33
N LEU A 89 -8.38 -15.04 -11.85
CA LEU A 89 -7.07 -15.47 -11.37
C LEU A 89 -7.21 -16.38 -10.15
N HIS A 90 -8.04 -16.00 -9.18
CA HIS A 90 -8.32 -16.81 -7.99
C HIS A 90 -8.87 -18.19 -8.35
N TRP A 91 -9.81 -18.26 -9.31
CA TRP A 91 -10.29 -19.55 -9.83
C TRP A 91 -9.23 -20.34 -10.57
N HIS A 92 -8.37 -19.70 -11.35
CA HIS A 92 -7.28 -20.36 -12.05
C HIS A 92 -6.28 -20.99 -11.08
N VAL A 93 -5.84 -20.24 -10.06
CA VAL A 93 -4.93 -20.71 -9.02
C VAL A 93 -5.58 -21.79 -8.14
N ALA A 94 -6.90 -21.71 -7.92
CA ALA A 94 -7.64 -22.72 -7.15
C ALA A 94 -7.60 -24.12 -7.79
N LYS A 95 -7.39 -24.25 -9.11
CA LYS A 95 -7.26 -25.55 -9.80
C LYS A 95 -6.07 -26.37 -9.30
N ALA A 96 -5.06 -25.72 -8.72
CA ALA A 96 -3.87 -26.35 -8.15
C ALA A 96 -3.93 -26.48 -6.61
N ASP A 97 -5.11 -26.32 -6.00
CA ASP A 97 -5.31 -26.27 -4.54
C ASP A 97 -4.49 -25.17 -3.83
N LEU A 98 -4.36 -24.03 -4.52
CA LEU A 98 -3.56 -22.89 -4.08
C LEU A 98 -4.41 -21.64 -3.78
N ARG A 99 -5.74 -21.78 -3.69
CA ARG A 99 -6.64 -20.63 -3.44
C ARG A 99 -6.28 -19.83 -2.18
N HIS A 100 -5.76 -20.51 -1.16
CA HIS A 100 -5.42 -19.92 0.14
C HIS A 100 -4.11 -19.12 0.10
N CYS A 101 -3.27 -19.34 -0.92
CA CYS A 101 -1.98 -18.66 -1.01
C CYS A 101 -2.07 -17.29 -1.66
N LEU A 102 -3.10 -17.02 -2.47
CA LEU A 102 -3.24 -15.80 -3.26
C LEU A 102 -4.05 -14.74 -2.51
N THR A 103 -3.60 -13.49 -2.57
CA THR A 103 -4.35 -12.30 -2.21
C THR A 103 -4.20 -11.30 -3.34
N SER A 104 -5.28 -10.65 -3.75
CA SER A 104 -5.27 -9.61 -4.78
C SER A 104 -5.93 -8.35 -4.26
N PHE A 105 -5.38 -7.20 -4.61
CA PHE A 105 -5.98 -5.90 -4.41
C PHE A 105 -5.76 -5.05 -5.66
N VAL A 106 -6.77 -4.99 -6.53
CA VAL A 106 -6.63 -4.37 -7.85
C VAL A 106 -5.48 -5.09 -8.57
N ASP A 107 -4.45 -4.37 -9.01
CA ASP A 107 -3.30 -4.91 -9.72
C ASP A 107 -2.14 -5.36 -8.82
N ASP A 108 -2.26 -5.23 -7.49
CA ASP A 108 -1.29 -5.70 -6.50
C ASP A 108 -1.65 -7.14 -6.09
N TRP A 109 -0.87 -8.10 -6.58
CA TRP A 109 -1.08 -9.52 -6.29
C TRP A 109 0.01 -10.06 -5.38
N GLN A 110 -0.37 -10.88 -4.42
CA GLN A 110 0.55 -11.48 -3.47
C GLN A 110 0.29 -12.98 -3.34
N VAL A 111 1.36 -13.77 -3.37
CA VAL A 111 1.36 -15.18 -3.03
C VAL A 111 2.10 -15.40 -1.72
N ARG A 112 1.57 -16.26 -0.84
CA ARG A 112 2.16 -16.62 0.47
C ARG A 112 2.02 -18.11 0.75
N GLU A 113 3.13 -18.76 1.05
CA GLU A 113 3.21 -20.20 1.31
C GLU A 113 4.31 -20.53 2.32
N HIS A 114 4.34 -21.77 2.79
CA HIS A 114 5.29 -22.21 3.82
C HIS A 114 6.64 -22.69 3.25
N SER A 115 6.70 -23.04 1.97
CA SER A 115 7.93 -23.50 1.31
C SER A 115 8.20 -22.77 -0.02
N PRO A 116 9.48 -22.63 -0.42
CA PRO A 116 9.85 -22.04 -1.71
C PRO A 116 9.27 -22.78 -2.92
N GLU A 117 9.11 -24.10 -2.83
CA GLU A 117 8.59 -24.95 -3.91
C GLU A 117 7.12 -24.65 -4.17
N ARG A 118 6.31 -24.50 -3.11
CA ARG A 118 4.90 -24.13 -3.22
C ARG A 118 4.72 -22.71 -3.75
N VAL A 119 5.55 -21.75 -3.30
CA VAL A 119 5.56 -20.40 -3.88
C VAL A 119 5.87 -20.44 -5.37
N GLN A 120 6.87 -21.21 -5.80
CA GLN A 120 7.20 -21.34 -7.22
C GLN A 120 6.04 -21.96 -8.03
N LEU A 121 5.35 -22.96 -7.48
CA LEU A 121 4.16 -23.51 -8.14
C LEU A 121 3.06 -22.45 -8.31
N ALA A 122 2.76 -21.69 -7.25
CA ALA A 122 1.80 -20.59 -7.31
C ALA A 122 2.21 -19.49 -8.30
N VAL A 123 3.49 -19.10 -8.32
CA VAL A 123 4.03 -18.16 -9.30
C VAL A 123 3.86 -18.67 -10.73
N ARG A 124 4.06 -19.97 -10.97
CA ARG A 124 3.80 -20.58 -12.29
C ARG A 124 2.33 -20.46 -12.69
N MET A 125 1.40 -20.76 -11.78
CA MET A 125 -0.05 -20.60 -12.05
C MET A 125 -0.41 -19.14 -12.35
N VAL A 126 0.15 -18.18 -11.61
CA VAL A 126 -0.05 -16.75 -11.88
C VAL A 126 0.50 -16.38 -13.26
N ASN A 127 1.71 -16.83 -13.61
CA ASN A 127 2.31 -16.56 -14.91
C ASN A 127 1.55 -17.20 -16.08
N GLU A 128 1.02 -18.41 -15.89
CA GLU A 128 0.17 -19.09 -16.86
C GLU A 128 -1.11 -18.28 -17.10
N PHE A 129 -1.76 -17.83 -16.02
CA PHE A 129 -2.93 -16.96 -16.11
C PHE A 129 -2.62 -15.65 -16.85
N VAL A 130 -1.54 -14.95 -16.46
CA VAL A 130 -1.10 -13.69 -17.07
C VAL A 130 -0.91 -13.86 -18.57
N ARG A 131 -0.22 -14.94 -19.00
CA ARG A 131 -0.03 -15.25 -20.42
C ARG A 131 -1.35 -15.56 -21.12
N GLY A 132 -2.22 -16.37 -20.50
CA GLY A 132 -3.51 -16.74 -21.06
C GLY A 132 -4.49 -15.56 -21.20
N TRP A 133 -4.35 -14.54 -20.36
CA TRP A 133 -5.14 -13.31 -20.39
C TRP A 133 -4.46 -12.15 -21.14
N ASP A 134 -3.31 -12.39 -21.79
CA ASP A 134 -2.54 -11.35 -22.49
C ASP A 134 -2.22 -10.14 -21.59
N LEU A 135 -1.93 -10.40 -20.32
CA LEU A 135 -1.50 -9.42 -19.34
C LEU A 135 0.03 -9.37 -19.28
N THR A 136 0.57 -8.30 -18.70
CA THR A 136 2.02 -8.14 -18.51
C THR A 136 2.32 -7.84 -17.05
N MET A 137 3.16 -8.65 -16.40
CA MET A 137 3.69 -8.32 -15.08
C MET A 137 4.85 -7.33 -15.19
N ASP A 138 4.95 -6.40 -14.24
CA ASP A 138 6.13 -5.53 -14.09
C ASP A 138 7.26 -6.30 -13.40
N PRO A 139 8.36 -6.65 -14.12
CA PRO A 139 9.46 -7.40 -13.55
C PRO A 139 10.25 -6.60 -12.50
N ARG A 140 10.17 -5.26 -12.53
CA ARG A 140 10.88 -4.40 -11.57
C ARG A 140 10.18 -4.35 -10.22
N LYS A 141 8.85 -4.53 -10.22
CA LYS A 141 8.04 -4.57 -9.01
C LYS A 141 7.80 -6.00 -8.51
N THR A 142 8.08 -7.00 -9.35
CA THR A 142 7.97 -8.40 -8.95
C THR A 142 9.13 -8.77 -8.01
N VAL A 143 8.81 -9.08 -6.76
CA VAL A 143 9.81 -9.38 -5.72
C VAL A 143 9.41 -10.59 -4.89
N PHE A 144 10.41 -11.34 -4.45
CA PHE A 144 10.28 -12.49 -3.58
C PHE A 144 10.74 -12.16 -2.18
N TRP A 145 10.23 -12.88 -1.20
CA TRP A 145 10.62 -12.69 0.20
C TRP A 145 10.48 -13.98 1.00
N ALA A 146 11.22 -14.06 2.10
CA ALA A 146 11.07 -15.15 3.05
C ALA A 146 11.48 -14.72 4.46
N THR A 147 10.79 -15.26 5.46
CA THR A 147 11.07 -14.99 6.88
C THR A 147 12.37 -15.63 7.34
N GLN A 148 12.70 -16.83 6.84
CA GLN A 148 13.89 -17.59 7.20
C GLN A 148 15.08 -17.33 6.25
N ALA A 149 16.29 -17.33 6.80
CA ALA A 149 17.52 -17.10 6.04
C ALA A 149 17.80 -18.21 5.01
N GLY A 150 17.46 -19.46 5.33
CA GLY A 150 17.62 -20.60 4.42
C GLY A 150 16.82 -20.41 3.12
N HIS A 151 15.52 -20.13 3.23
CA HIS A 151 14.65 -19.90 2.08
C HIS A 151 15.08 -18.68 1.25
N ARG A 152 15.54 -17.59 1.88
CA ARG A 152 16.10 -16.44 1.14
C ARG A 152 17.32 -16.83 0.31
N ARG A 153 18.23 -17.65 0.85
CA ARG A 153 19.39 -18.14 0.10
C ARG A 153 18.97 -19.04 -1.06
N GLN A 154 17.99 -19.92 -0.86
CA GLN A 154 17.46 -20.79 -1.91
C GLN A 154 16.86 -19.98 -3.07
N LEU A 155 16.01 -19.00 -2.78
CA LEU A 155 15.42 -18.13 -3.81
C LEU A 155 16.47 -17.33 -4.59
N ARG A 156 17.50 -16.80 -3.89
CA ARG A 156 18.61 -16.09 -4.56
C ARG A 156 19.46 -16.98 -5.45
N ARG A 157 19.69 -18.24 -5.06
CA ARG A 157 20.38 -19.23 -5.90
C ARG A 157 19.63 -19.52 -7.20
N GLN A 158 18.32 -19.30 -7.22
CA GLN A 158 17.48 -19.40 -8.41
C GLN A 158 17.45 -18.11 -9.24
N GLY A 159 18.23 -17.08 -8.87
CA GLY A 159 18.26 -15.79 -9.58
C GLY A 159 17.06 -14.89 -9.30
N LEU A 160 16.22 -15.19 -8.31
CA LEU A 160 15.03 -14.41 -8.00
C LEU A 160 15.39 -13.14 -7.18
N PRO A 161 14.75 -11.99 -7.44
CA PRO A 161 14.96 -10.77 -6.66
C PRO A 161 14.34 -10.92 -5.27
N VAL A 162 15.19 -11.07 -4.22
CA VAL A 162 14.74 -11.32 -2.85
C VAL A 162 14.92 -10.09 -1.96
N GLU A 163 13.80 -9.53 -1.54
CA GLU A 163 13.72 -8.34 -0.68
C GLU A 163 13.52 -8.67 0.80
N SER A 164 14.06 -7.82 1.67
CA SER A 164 13.83 -7.90 3.12
C SER A 164 12.67 -7.05 3.61
N SER A 165 12.34 -6.00 2.86
CA SER A 165 11.26 -5.07 3.18
C SER A 165 10.77 -4.39 1.91
N VAL A 166 9.49 -4.05 1.84
CA VAL A 166 8.86 -3.42 0.68
C VAL A 166 7.89 -2.32 1.10
N ARG A 167 7.60 -1.42 0.17
CA ARG A 167 6.40 -0.57 0.26
C ARG A 167 5.24 -1.33 -0.39
N ASN A 168 4.22 -1.69 0.39
CA ASN A 168 3.04 -2.40 -0.10
C ASN A 168 1.76 -1.65 0.31
N VAL A 169 0.84 -1.41 -0.63
CA VAL A 169 -0.37 -0.57 -0.46
C VAL A 169 -0.11 0.70 0.35
N GLY A 170 1.03 1.35 0.09
CA GLY A 170 1.44 2.58 0.77
C GLY A 170 2.14 2.42 2.13
N GLY A 171 2.04 1.26 2.79
CA GLY A 171 2.68 0.93 4.06
C GLY A 171 4.07 0.31 3.93
N HIS A 172 4.81 0.23 5.04
CA HIS A 172 6.11 -0.46 5.11
C HIS A 172 5.91 -1.88 5.63
N VAL A 173 6.36 -2.87 4.88
CA VAL A 173 6.29 -4.29 5.27
C VAL A 173 7.70 -4.83 5.39
N SER A 174 8.06 -5.39 6.54
CA SER A 174 9.34 -6.06 6.79
C SER A 174 9.15 -7.56 6.91
N PHE A 175 9.94 -8.34 6.18
CA PHE A 175 9.83 -9.80 6.15
C PHE A 175 10.81 -10.51 7.10
N ASN A 176 11.83 -9.81 7.57
CA ASN A 176 12.78 -10.31 8.57
C ASN A 176 12.53 -9.66 9.94
N ARG A 177 13.36 -10.00 10.93
CA ARG A 177 13.30 -9.42 12.28
C ARG A 177 13.90 -8.02 12.40
N ARG A 178 14.45 -7.46 11.32
CA ARG A 178 15.00 -6.09 11.37
C ARG A 178 13.82 -5.12 11.37
N CYS A 179 13.81 -4.22 12.34
CA CYS A 179 12.87 -3.11 12.36
C CYS A 179 13.40 -2.04 11.39
N THR A 180 12.78 -1.93 10.23
CA THR A 180 13.03 -0.85 9.28
C THR A 180 11.79 0.02 9.14
N ASN A 181 12.01 1.27 8.72
CA ASN A 181 10.96 2.27 8.54
C ASN A 181 11.23 3.17 7.32
N ALA A 182 12.04 2.69 6.36
CA ALA A 182 12.54 3.46 5.22
C ALA A 182 11.40 4.11 4.41
N THR A 183 10.29 3.40 4.21
CA THR A 183 9.12 3.97 3.49
C THR A 183 8.57 5.22 4.17
N VAL A 184 8.48 5.21 5.50
CA VAL A 184 8.01 6.39 6.26
C VAL A 184 9.08 7.46 6.26
N GLN A 185 10.36 7.12 6.44
CA GLN A 185 11.46 8.11 6.36
C GLN A 185 11.46 8.86 5.02
N ASN A 186 11.37 8.14 3.90
CA ASN A 186 11.30 8.76 2.57
C ASN A 186 10.10 9.71 2.42
N ARG A 187 8.95 9.40 3.05
CA ARG A 187 7.79 10.31 3.08
C ARG A 187 8.08 11.57 3.88
N LEU A 188 8.74 11.45 5.04
CA LEU A 188 9.12 12.61 5.85
C LEU A 188 10.08 13.52 5.08
N GLU A 189 11.06 12.95 4.39
CA GLU A 189 12.00 13.67 3.54
C GLU A 189 11.29 14.37 2.37
N ALA A 190 10.31 13.71 1.75
CA ALA A 190 9.49 14.32 0.70
C ALA A 190 8.63 15.51 1.17
N MET A 191 8.47 15.74 2.48
CA MET A 191 7.74 16.91 2.99
C MET A 191 8.51 18.23 2.87
N HIS A 192 9.80 18.22 2.50
CA HIS A 192 10.60 19.45 2.39
C HIS A 192 9.98 20.49 1.45
N GLU A 193 9.25 20.08 0.39
CA GLU A 193 8.55 21.00 -0.52
C GLU A 193 7.28 21.61 0.08
N LEU A 194 6.66 20.94 1.05
CA LEU A 194 5.40 21.38 1.66
C LEU A 194 5.60 22.60 2.55
N TRP A 195 6.68 22.63 3.35
CA TRP A 195 6.89 23.66 4.36
C TRP A 195 7.05 25.08 3.78
N PRO A 196 7.87 25.30 2.72
CA PRO A 196 7.95 26.61 2.07
C PRO A 196 6.62 27.06 1.47
N ARG A 197 5.85 26.14 0.90
CA ARG A 197 4.51 26.43 0.34
C ARG A 197 3.52 26.84 1.42
N LEU A 198 3.54 26.15 2.56
CA LEU A 198 2.71 26.50 3.71
C LEU A 198 3.10 27.88 4.28
N ALA A 199 4.41 28.19 4.33
CA ALA A 199 4.93 29.48 4.77
C ALA A 199 4.56 30.61 3.81
N ALA A 200 4.59 30.37 2.51
CA ALA A 200 4.22 31.34 1.47
C ALA A 200 2.71 31.60 1.37
N SER A 201 1.88 30.64 1.79
CA SER A 201 0.43 30.77 1.74
C SER A 201 -0.08 31.98 2.54
N CYS A 202 -1.00 32.75 1.96
CA CYS A 202 -1.72 33.85 2.63
C CYS A 202 -2.87 33.36 3.51
N ALA A 203 -3.08 32.04 3.61
CA ALA A 203 -4.17 31.48 4.40
C ALA A 203 -4.06 31.88 5.89
N PRO A 204 -5.19 32.15 6.57
CA PRO A 204 -5.21 32.37 8.01
C PRO A 204 -4.59 31.21 8.81
N ARG A 205 -4.06 31.52 9.99
CA ARG A 205 -3.31 30.56 10.83
C ARG A 205 -4.10 29.30 11.16
N ASN A 206 -5.37 29.42 11.52
CA ASN A 206 -6.26 28.27 11.79
C ASN A 206 -6.41 27.35 10.57
N GLN A 207 -6.46 27.89 9.35
CA GLN A 207 -6.50 27.08 8.13
C GLN A 207 -5.16 26.37 7.88
N LYS A 208 -4.03 27.03 8.14
CA LYS A 208 -2.70 26.40 8.05
C LYS A 208 -2.54 25.26 9.07
N ILE A 209 -2.98 25.47 10.30
CA ILE A 209 -3.01 24.43 11.34
C ILE A 209 -3.92 23.27 10.90
N LYS A 210 -5.12 23.56 10.38
CA LYS A 210 -6.01 22.54 9.82
C LYS A 210 -5.34 21.75 8.70
N ALA A 211 -4.59 22.41 7.81
CA ALA A 211 -3.85 21.75 6.74
C ALA A 211 -2.79 20.76 7.25
N LEU A 212 -2.15 21.05 8.40
CA LEU A 212 -1.26 20.08 9.05
C LEU A 212 -2.02 18.79 9.39
N LYS A 213 -3.19 18.92 10.02
CA LYS A 213 -4.00 17.80 10.51
C LYS A 213 -4.60 16.93 9.40
N VAL A 214 -5.12 17.57 8.35
CA VAL A 214 -5.91 16.88 7.31
C VAL A 214 -5.11 16.51 6.07
N SER A 215 -3.90 17.07 5.91
CA SER A 215 -3.08 16.86 4.72
C SER A 215 -1.63 16.47 5.07
N ALA A 216 -0.92 17.30 5.84
CA ALA A 216 0.50 17.06 6.11
C ALA A 216 0.75 15.76 6.88
N TRP A 217 0.07 15.55 8.02
CA TRP A 217 0.24 14.36 8.84
C TRP A 217 -0.26 13.08 8.17
N PRO A 218 -1.44 13.05 7.54
CA PRO A 218 -1.86 11.90 6.75
C PRO A 218 -0.89 11.56 5.62
N ALA A 219 -0.31 12.54 4.92
CA ALA A 219 0.64 12.29 3.84
C ALA A 219 2.00 11.77 4.34
N ALA A 220 2.54 12.42 5.38
CA ALA A 220 3.87 12.15 5.94
C ALA A 220 3.91 10.85 6.75
N LEU A 221 2.87 10.60 7.55
CA LEU A 221 2.80 9.52 8.54
C LEU A 221 1.87 8.37 8.13
N HIS A 222 1.52 8.27 6.85
CA HIS A 222 0.78 7.11 6.34
C HIS A 222 1.55 5.81 6.62
N GLY A 223 0.88 4.84 7.26
CA GLY A 223 1.48 3.56 7.65
C GLY A 223 2.38 3.63 8.89
N VAL A 224 2.39 4.74 9.64
CA VAL A 224 3.19 4.88 10.87
C VAL A 224 2.79 3.88 11.97
N SER A 225 1.59 3.32 11.91
CA SER A 225 1.15 2.26 12.84
C SER A 225 1.91 0.96 12.67
N GLY A 226 2.46 0.68 11.49
CA GLY A 226 3.22 -0.55 11.25
C GLY A 226 4.71 -0.45 11.59
N VAL A 227 5.23 0.74 11.91
CA VAL A 227 6.67 0.98 12.10
C VAL A 227 6.98 1.85 13.30
N CYS A 228 8.15 1.61 13.90
CA CYS A 228 8.66 2.45 14.97
C CYS A 228 9.39 3.66 14.38
N LEU A 229 9.17 4.85 14.95
CA LEU A 229 9.83 6.08 14.55
C LEU A 229 10.42 6.76 15.79
N GLY A 230 11.70 7.13 15.74
CA GLY A 230 12.38 7.75 16.89
C GLY A 230 11.87 9.16 17.19
N LEU A 231 11.87 9.55 18.47
CA LEU A 231 11.40 10.86 18.95
C LEU A 231 12.09 12.06 18.27
N ALA A 232 13.36 11.92 17.90
CA ALA A 232 14.10 12.94 17.16
C ALA A 232 13.45 13.30 15.80
N ARG A 233 12.81 12.33 15.13
CA ARG A 233 12.11 12.57 13.86
C ARG A 233 10.82 13.38 14.09
N PHE A 234 10.08 13.12 15.16
CA PHE A 234 8.93 13.94 15.53
C PHE A 234 9.36 15.36 15.94
N ALA A 235 10.47 15.52 16.66
CA ALA A 235 11.02 16.83 16.96
C ALA A 235 11.35 17.62 15.69
N ALA A 236 12.03 16.98 14.71
CA ALA A 236 12.31 17.60 13.41
C ALA A 236 11.03 18.01 12.66
N LEU A 237 10.01 17.14 12.61
CA LEU A 237 8.72 17.47 11.98
C LEU A 237 8.02 18.65 12.63
N ARG A 238 8.05 18.74 13.97
CA ARG A 238 7.50 19.90 14.70
C ARG A 238 8.22 21.17 14.31
N SER A 239 9.55 21.15 14.26
CA SER A 239 10.35 22.31 13.84
C SER A 239 10.01 22.76 12.42
N CYS A 240 9.93 21.83 11.46
CA CYS A 240 9.55 22.14 10.08
C CYS A 240 8.10 22.67 9.98
N ALA A 241 7.17 22.13 10.76
CA ALA A 241 5.81 22.65 10.81
C ALA A 241 5.76 24.07 11.39
N MET A 242 6.55 24.38 12.43
CA MET A 242 6.65 25.73 12.97
C MET A 242 7.23 26.72 11.95
N GLN A 243 8.23 26.32 11.17
CA GLN A 243 8.74 27.11 10.04
C GLN A 243 7.65 27.35 8.98
N GLY A 244 6.91 26.30 8.61
CA GLY A 244 5.77 26.39 7.68
C GLY A 244 4.65 27.31 8.19
N LEU A 245 4.48 27.41 9.51
CA LEU A 245 3.53 28.33 10.15
C LEU A 245 4.09 29.75 10.36
N ARG A 246 5.37 30.01 10.07
CA ARG A 246 6.11 31.23 10.41
C ARG A 246 6.13 31.54 11.92
N LEU A 247 6.34 30.51 12.71
CA LEU A 247 6.39 30.54 14.18
C LEU A 247 7.74 30.05 14.73
N ASP A 248 8.80 30.15 13.95
CA ASP A 248 10.15 29.68 14.23
C ASP A 248 11.02 30.72 14.97
N ARG A 249 10.43 31.46 15.92
CA ARG A 249 11.13 32.50 16.69
C ARG A 249 11.90 31.90 17.88
N PRO A 250 13.02 32.51 18.31
CA PRO A 250 13.70 32.14 19.55
C PRO A 250 12.72 32.12 20.74
N GLY A 251 12.84 31.10 21.59
CA GLY A 251 11.99 30.92 22.78
C GLY A 251 10.65 30.20 22.54
N LEU A 252 10.23 29.99 21.29
CA LEU A 252 9.08 29.14 20.99
C LEU A 252 9.46 27.66 21.01
N ASN A 253 8.75 26.88 21.82
CA ASN A 253 8.91 25.42 21.86
C ASN A 253 7.89 24.75 20.92
N PRO A 254 8.33 24.09 19.82
CA PRO A 254 7.43 23.46 18.86
C PRO A 254 6.52 22.39 19.46
N MET A 255 7.02 21.64 20.45
CA MET A 255 6.26 20.58 21.12
C MET A 255 5.14 21.15 21.99
N LEU A 256 5.44 22.16 22.82
CA LEU A 256 4.43 22.84 23.62
C LEU A 256 3.38 23.51 22.74
N TYR A 257 3.84 24.23 21.71
CA TYR A 257 2.93 24.96 20.82
C TYR A 257 1.98 23.99 20.09
N LEU A 258 2.50 22.98 19.38
CA LEU A 258 1.67 22.05 18.63
C LEU A 258 0.85 21.10 19.53
N GLY A 259 1.33 20.83 20.76
CA GLY A 259 0.61 20.02 21.74
C GLY A 259 -0.57 20.76 22.40
N MET A 260 -0.50 22.09 22.52
CA MET A 260 -1.56 22.89 23.15
C MET A 260 -2.56 23.47 22.15
N VAL A 261 -2.15 23.66 20.89
CA VAL A 261 -3.00 24.24 19.85
C VAL A 261 -4.02 23.23 19.34
N GLU A 262 -5.31 23.60 19.44
CA GLU A 262 -6.45 22.77 19.03
C GLU A 262 -6.38 21.34 19.61
N PHE A 263 -5.84 21.24 20.83
CA PHE A 263 -5.67 20.09 21.74
C PHE A 263 -5.49 18.72 21.08
N PRO A 264 -4.39 18.03 21.39
CA PRO A 264 -3.11 17.99 20.67
C PRO A 264 -3.18 17.55 19.19
N LEU A 265 -4.29 17.77 18.47
CA LEU A 265 -4.49 17.25 17.10
C LEU A 265 -3.47 17.79 16.08
N ALA A 266 -2.83 18.93 16.37
CA ALA A 266 -1.81 19.53 15.51
C ALA A 266 -0.43 18.88 15.66
N ASP A 267 -0.18 18.09 16.71
CA ASP A 267 1.10 17.46 16.97
C ASP A 267 1.29 16.17 16.16
N PRO A 268 2.41 16.00 15.42
CA PRO A 268 2.65 14.81 14.60
C PRO A 268 2.86 13.53 15.42
N HIS A 269 3.37 13.64 16.66
CA HIS A 269 3.53 12.46 17.52
C HIS A 269 2.18 12.00 18.07
N PHE A 270 1.33 12.95 18.48
CA PHE A 270 -0.05 12.63 18.84
C PHE A 270 -0.81 12.00 17.66
N PHE A 271 -0.68 12.56 16.44
CA PHE A 271 -1.26 11.95 15.24
C PHE A 271 -0.81 10.50 15.07
N ALA A 272 0.49 10.22 15.26
CA ALA A 272 0.99 8.86 15.18
C ALA A 272 0.31 7.97 16.23
N ILE A 273 0.36 8.35 17.52
CA ILE A 273 -0.24 7.59 18.64
C ILE A 273 -1.69 7.28 18.33
N TRP A 274 -2.47 8.30 17.97
CA TRP A 274 -3.88 8.18 17.65
C TRP A 274 -4.13 7.24 16.46
N SER A 275 -3.36 7.37 15.39
CA SER A 275 -3.48 6.50 14.21
C SER A 275 -3.19 5.04 14.56
N THR A 276 -2.20 4.80 15.41
CA THR A 276 -1.84 3.43 15.83
C THR A 276 -2.89 2.82 16.74
N PHE A 277 -3.45 3.60 17.68
CA PHE A 277 -4.57 3.13 18.48
C PHE A 277 -5.80 2.82 17.62
N ARG A 278 -6.12 3.66 16.63
CA ARG A 278 -7.23 3.44 15.70
C ARG A 278 -7.04 2.19 14.86
N ASP A 279 -5.86 2.02 14.25
CA ASP A 279 -5.55 0.86 13.42
C ASP A 279 -5.55 -0.42 14.26
N LEU A 280 -4.99 -0.36 15.47
CA LEU A 280 -5.00 -1.47 16.41
C LEU A 280 -6.43 -1.86 16.76
N ARG A 281 -7.29 -0.90 17.11
CA ARG A 281 -8.71 -1.15 17.41
C ARG A 281 -9.48 -1.70 16.20
N ALA A 282 -9.19 -1.22 14.99
CA ALA A 282 -9.87 -1.65 13.78
C ALA A 282 -9.52 -3.09 13.37
N HIS A 283 -8.29 -3.53 13.69
CA HIS A 283 -7.78 -4.86 13.31
C HIS A 283 -7.68 -5.85 14.47
N ALA A 284 -7.92 -5.41 15.70
CA ALA A 284 -7.95 -6.27 16.88
C ALA A 284 -9.19 -7.17 16.85
N VAL A 285 -8.97 -8.48 16.97
CA VAL A 285 -10.04 -9.43 17.27
C VAL A 285 -10.23 -9.44 18.78
N ARG A 286 -11.46 -9.19 19.24
CA ARG A 286 -11.79 -8.98 20.68
C ARG A 286 -11.20 -10.07 21.59
N ASP A 287 -11.27 -11.33 21.15
CA ASP A 287 -10.88 -12.48 21.97
C ASP A 287 -9.37 -12.75 21.97
N THR A 288 -8.66 -12.33 20.93
CA THR A 288 -7.21 -12.60 20.81
C THR A 288 -6.35 -11.38 21.12
N PHE A 289 -6.94 -10.19 21.22
CA PHE A 289 -6.22 -8.95 21.40
C PHE A 289 -5.46 -8.84 22.73
N VAL A 290 -6.15 -9.09 23.86
CA VAL A 290 -5.52 -9.05 25.19
C VAL A 290 -4.46 -10.15 25.32
N PRO A 291 -4.73 -11.42 24.94
CA PRO A 291 -3.70 -12.46 24.91
C PRO A 291 -2.50 -12.10 24.03
N LEU A 292 -2.73 -11.48 22.86
CA LEU A 292 -1.66 -11.01 21.98
C LEU A 292 -0.80 -9.99 22.72
N LEU A 293 -1.37 -8.94 23.30
CA LEU A 293 -0.62 -7.91 24.01
C LEU A 293 0.18 -8.50 25.19
N ALA A 294 -0.42 -9.37 26.00
CA ALA A 294 0.28 -10.06 27.09
C ALA A 294 1.48 -10.85 26.56
N SER A 295 1.29 -11.62 25.49
CA SER A 295 2.39 -12.36 24.84
C SER A 295 3.48 -11.49 24.22
N LEU A 296 3.20 -10.22 23.93
CA LEU A 296 4.18 -9.26 23.45
C LEU A 296 4.95 -8.60 24.60
N LEU A 297 4.28 -8.34 25.73
CA LEU A 297 4.87 -7.76 26.94
C LEU A 297 5.84 -8.73 27.63
N ASP A 298 5.52 -10.02 27.65
CA ASP A 298 6.38 -11.06 28.24
C ASP A 298 7.67 -11.33 27.42
N ARG A 299 7.88 -10.61 26.31
CA ARG A 299 9.06 -10.80 25.45
C ARG A 299 10.26 -10.06 26.01
N ASN A 300 11.27 -10.82 26.40
CA ASN A 300 12.59 -10.27 26.67
C ASN A 300 13.29 -9.82 25.38
N GLY A 301 13.23 -8.50 25.09
CA GLY A 301 14.14 -7.81 24.17
C GLY A 301 13.85 -7.90 22.67
N SER A 302 12.82 -8.64 22.23
CA SER A 302 12.45 -8.71 20.80
C SER A 302 11.28 -7.79 20.48
N ARG A 303 11.52 -6.74 19.68
CA ARG A 303 10.47 -5.86 19.17
C ARG A 303 9.50 -6.62 18.28
N ALA A 304 8.20 -6.46 18.53
CA ALA A 304 7.16 -7.07 17.74
C ALA A 304 6.80 -6.17 16.53
N PRO A 305 6.75 -6.70 15.30
CA PRO A 305 6.35 -5.91 14.15
C PRO A 305 4.84 -5.62 14.17
N GLY A 306 4.46 -4.52 13.54
CA GLY A 306 3.05 -4.16 13.33
C GLY A 306 2.41 -3.35 14.47
N PRO A 307 1.12 -3.03 14.35
CA PRO A 307 0.44 -2.06 15.22
C PRO A 307 0.49 -2.38 16.72
N ALA A 308 0.43 -3.66 17.09
CA ALA A 308 0.48 -4.07 18.49
C ALA A 308 1.85 -3.81 19.13
N GLY A 309 2.94 -4.15 18.43
CA GLY A 309 4.28 -3.89 18.95
C GLY A 309 4.64 -2.41 18.94
N VAL A 310 4.26 -1.69 17.87
CA VAL A 310 4.44 -0.24 17.79
C VAL A 310 3.63 0.50 18.86
N PHE A 311 2.45 0.00 19.22
CA PHE A 311 1.66 0.54 20.31
C PHE A 311 2.35 0.41 21.67
N LEU A 312 2.98 -0.75 21.95
CA LEU A 312 3.73 -0.96 23.20
C LEU A 312 5.02 -0.13 23.31
N GLU A 313 5.58 0.31 22.17
CA GLU A 313 6.79 1.15 22.13
C GLU A 313 6.54 2.66 22.30
N ARG A 314 5.27 3.10 22.37
CA ARG A 314 4.89 4.52 22.40
C ARG A 314 4.33 4.94 23.74
#